data_AF-A0A8M9QG68-F1
#
_entry.id   AF-A0A8M9QG68-F1
#
_cell.length_a   1.000
_cell.length_b   1.000
_cell.length_c   1.000
_cell.angle_alpha   90.00
_cell.angle_beta   90.00
_cell.angle_gamma   90.00
#
_symmetry.space_group_name_H-M   'P 1'
#
loop_
_entity.id
_entity.type
_entity.pdbx_description
1 polymer ?
#
loop_
_entity_poly.entity_id
_entity_poly.type
_entity_poly.pdbx_seq_one_letter_code
_entity_poly.pdbx_strand_id
1 'polypeptide(L)'
;MMAGKLTAGAGILLVTANVGSLFEDPENLQKTWLREFCQTVQSHRPQFVALHCQEVGGKNYEASMTHVDSFIKELLSSDAMKDFNRVRVYLDKNYTSQEQFTALGCCYFLHESLKNIQQFDFRAKKFRKVVGKEVYSDALSSTATLEKEKFPQDYFPECKWSRKGFIRTRWALADCAFDLLNIHLFHDASNLVAWEKSPSVYSSSRQKALAYTLDR
;
A
#
# COMPACT_ATOMS: atom_id res chain seq x y z
N MET A 1 -0.84 -22.06 38.95
CA MET A 1 -1.58 -21.70 37.71
C MET A 1 -0.54 -21.61 36.60
N MET A 2 -0.64 -22.43 35.56
CA MET A 2 0.34 -22.46 34.46
C MET A 2 0.38 -21.09 33.78
N ALA A 3 1.55 -20.43 33.78
CA ALA A 3 1.79 -19.27 32.95
C ALA A 3 1.69 -19.74 31.50
N GLY A 4 0.55 -19.45 30.86
CA GLY A 4 0.39 -19.66 29.43
C GLY A 4 1.51 -18.91 28.73
N LYS A 5 2.40 -19.65 28.06
CA LYS A 5 3.34 -19.06 27.11
C LYS A 5 2.47 -18.25 26.15
N LEU A 6 2.59 -16.91 26.21
CA LEU A 6 2.20 -16.05 25.09
C LEU A 6 2.90 -16.67 23.89
N THR A 7 2.13 -17.31 23.01
CA THR A 7 2.61 -17.67 21.68
C THR A 7 3.24 -16.42 21.12
N ALA A 8 4.56 -16.44 20.89
CA ALA A 8 5.29 -15.32 20.34
C ALA A 8 4.46 -14.76 19.18
N GLY A 9 3.94 -13.54 19.36
CA GLY A 9 2.99 -12.96 18.42
C GLY A 9 3.58 -13.00 17.02
N ALA A 10 2.73 -13.19 16.01
CA ALA A 10 3.18 -13.17 14.63
C ALA A 10 4.02 -11.91 14.38
N GLY A 11 5.27 -12.05 13.93
CA GLY A 11 6.08 -10.89 13.59
C GLY A 11 5.44 -10.12 12.43
N ILE A 12 5.05 -8.87 12.65
CA ILE A 12 4.46 -8.00 11.62
C ILE A 12 5.46 -6.90 11.26
N LEU A 13 5.79 -6.78 9.98
CA LEU A 13 6.56 -5.67 9.43
C LEU A 13 5.64 -4.79 8.57
N LEU A 14 5.44 -3.55 8.99
CA LEU A 14 4.65 -2.55 8.26
C LEU A 14 5.60 -1.52 7.67
N VAL A 15 5.58 -1.37 6.35
CA VAL A 15 6.43 -0.44 5.61
C VAL A 15 5.52 0.46 4.77
N THR A 16 5.76 1.77 4.85
CA THR A 16 5.16 2.75 3.95
C THR A 16 6.27 3.58 3.32
N ALA A 17 6.16 3.84 2.02
CA ALA A 17 7.13 4.63 1.30
C ALA A 17 6.45 5.37 0.14
N ASN A 18 6.85 6.63 -0.05
CA ASN A 18 6.72 7.27 -1.36
C ASN A 18 7.85 6.74 -2.25
N VAL A 19 7.48 6.01 -3.30
CA VAL A 19 8.40 5.26 -4.16
C VAL A 19 8.54 5.90 -5.54
N GLY A 20 8.01 7.11 -5.74
CA GLY A 20 7.95 7.72 -7.06
C GLY A 20 9.30 7.84 -7.76
N SER A 21 10.34 8.22 -7.03
CA SER A 21 11.70 8.33 -7.55
C SER A 21 12.34 6.99 -7.93
N LEU A 22 11.88 5.85 -7.38
CA LEU A 22 12.42 4.54 -7.72
C LEU A 22 12.16 4.19 -9.19
N PHE A 23 11.01 4.58 -9.71
CA PHE A 23 10.62 4.29 -11.09
C PHE A 23 11.25 5.24 -12.10
N GLU A 24 11.87 6.33 -11.65
CA GLU A 24 12.62 7.27 -12.50
C GLU A 24 14.12 6.90 -12.56
N ASP A 25 14.61 6.08 -11.62
CA ASP A 25 15.99 5.58 -11.58
C ASP A 25 16.04 4.08 -11.21
N PRO A 26 15.61 3.20 -12.14
CA PRO A 26 15.57 1.76 -11.91
C PRO A 26 16.96 1.11 -11.75
N GLU A 27 18.01 1.75 -12.28
CA GLU A 27 19.37 1.18 -12.27
C GLU A 27 20.13 1.44 -10.96
N ASN A 28 19.82 2.50 -10.22
CA ASN A 28 20.51 2.84 -8.97
C ASN A 28 19.58 2.89 -7.75
N LEU A 29 18.66 3.85 -7.70
CA LEU A 29 17.79 4.05 -6.54
C LEU A 29 16.91 2.82 -6.27
N GLN A 30 16.28 2.26 -7.31
CA GLN A 30 15.42 1.08 -7.15
C GLN A 30 16.19 -0.12 -6.61
N LYS A 31 17.35 -0.44 -7.18
CA LYS A 31 18.19 -1.57 -6.72
C LYS A 31 18.65 -1.40 -5.29
N THR A 32 19.07 -0.18 -4.94
CA THR A 32 19.48 0.15 -3.57
C THR A 32 18.32 -0.03 -2.61
N TRP A 33 17.15 0.51 -2.94
CA TRP A 33 15.96 0.41 -2.11
C TRP A 33 15.51 -1.05 -1.93
N LEU A 34 15.48 -1.85 -3.01
CA LEU A 34 15.12 -3.27 -2.94
C LEU A 34 16.11 -4.07 -2.08
N ARG A 35 17.42 -3.78 -2.19
CA ARG A 35 18.43 -4.39 -1.33
C ARG A 35 18.18 -4.11 0.15
N GLU A 36 18.02 -2.83 0.52
CA GLU A 36 17.78 -2.44 1.92
C GLU A 36 16.47 -3.01 2.46
N PHE A 37 15.40 -3.02 1.65
CA PHE A 37 14.13 -3.64 2.00
C PHE A 37 14.29 -5.13 2.25
N CYS A 38 14.95 -5.87 1.34
CA CYS A 38 15.17 -7.31 1.48
C CYS A 38 16.04 -7.64 2.70
N GLN A 39 17.10 -6.86 2.96
CA GLN A 39 17.94 -7.02 4.15
C GLN A 39 17.15 -6.78 5.44
N THR A 40 16.25 -5.79 5.43
CA THR A 40 15.35 -5.51 6.56
C THR A 40 14.41 -6.68 6.83
N VAL A 41 13.80 -7.26 5.79
CA VAL A 41 12.95 -8.46 5.92
C VAL A 41 13.74 -9.64 6.50
N GLN A 42 14.94 -9.91 5.96
CA GLN A 42 15.79 -11.00 6.45
C GLN A 42 16.23 -10.82 7.92
N SER A 43 16.52 -9.58 8.32
CA SER A 43 16.97 -9.27 9.69
C SER A 43 15.85 -9.42 10.70
N HIS A 44 14.64 -8.95 10.38
CA HIS A 44 13.50 -9.00 11.29
C HIS A 44 12.72 -10.32 11.25
N ARG A 45 12.90 -11.12 10.20
CA ARG A 45 12.18 -12.39 9.95
C ARG A 45 10.67 -12.29 10.23
N PRO A 46 9.99 -11.28 9.66
CA PRO A 46 8.57 -11.10 9.90
C PRO A 46 7.78 -12.26 9.28
N GLN A 47 6.67 -12.58 9.92
CA GLN A 47 5.71 -13.55 9.42
C GLN A 47 4.68 -12.91 8.49
N PHE A 48 4.35 -11.64 8.71
CA PHE A 48 3.48 -10.83 7.84
C PHE A 48 4.20 -9.55 7.46
N VAL A 49 4.27 -9.24 6.17
CA VAL A 49 4.84 -7.98 5.65
C VAL A 49 3.75 -7.25 4.89
N ALA A 50 3.55 -5.97 5.23
CA ALA A 50 2.79 -5.03 4.41
C ALA A 50 3.71 -3.93 3.90
N LEU A 51 3.77 -3.77 2.58
CA LEU A 51 4.46 -2.68 1.91
C LEU A 51 3.43 -1.81 1.20
N HIS A 52 3.27 -0.58 1.68
CA HIS A 52 2.42 0.45 1.08
C HIS A 52 3.29 1.42 0.27
N CYS A 53 3.04 1.45 -1.03
CA CYS A 53 3.75 2.28 -1.99
C CYS A 53 2.84 3.45 -2.40
N GLN A 54 3.37 4.67 -2.33
CA GLN A 54 2.72 5.87 -2.86
C GLN A 54 3.51 6.36 -4.09
N GLU A 55 2.80 6.97 -5.04
CA GLU A 55 3.39 7.42 -6.33
C GLU A 55 3.96 6.28 -7.17
N VAL A 56 3.24 5.16 -7.24
CA VAL A 56 3.52 4.06 -8.17
C VAL A 56 3.59 4.60 -9.60
N GLY A 57 4.71 4.32 -10.27
CA GLY A 57 5.03 4.85 -11.59
C GLY A 57 5.74 6.20 -11.58
N GLY A 58 5.89 6.90 -10.45
CA GLY A 58 6.64 8.17 -10.39
C GLY A 58 5.88 9.37 -10.92
N LYS A 59 6.59 10.48 -11.17
CA LYS A 59 5.99 11.71 -11.70
C LYS A 59 5.69 11.56 -13.19
N ASN A 60 6.59 10.94 -13.95
CA ASN A 60 6.40 10.66 -15.37
C ASN A 60 5.78 9.28 -15.62
N TYR A 61 4.67 8.99 -14.90
CA TYR A 61 4.09 7.65 -14.85
C TYR A 61 3.76 7.04 -16.21
N GLU A 62 3.47 7.84 -17.25
CA GLU A 62 3.22 7.32 -18.59
C GLU A 62 4.44 6.60 -19.18
N ALA A 63 5.65 7.12 -18.92
CA ALA A 63 6.90 6.51 -19.37
C ALA A 63 7.38 5.40 -18.42
N SER A 64 7.28 5.64 -17.10
CA SER A 64 7.90 4.78 -16.08
C SER A 64 6.99 3.69 -15.51
N MET A 65 5.69 3.62 -15.88
CA MET A 65 4.79 2.56 -15.39
C MET A 65 5.28 1.15 -15.73
N THR A 66 6.01 0.99 -16.83
CA THR A 66 6.60 -0.30 -17.24
C THR A 66 7.64 -0.81 -16.22
N HIS A 67 8.34 0.10 -15.52
CA HIS A 67 9.31 -0.27 -14.49
C HIS A 67 8.64 -0.84 -13.24
N VAL A 68 7.35 -0.55 -13.00
CA VAL A 68 6.60 -1.11 -11.87
C VAL A 68 6.51 -2.64 -11.97
N ASP A 69 6.32 -3.18 -13.17
CA ASP A 69 6.24 -4.63 -13.37
C ASP A 69 7.60 -5.30 -13.11
N SER A 70 8.68 -4.65 -13.54
CA SER A 70 10.04 -5.10 -13.25
C SER A 70 10.33 -5.08 -11.75
N PHE A 71 9.97 -3.99 -11.06
CA PHE A 71 10.11 -3.86 -9.61
C PHE A 71 9.40 -4.98 -8.85
N ILE A 72 8.14 -5.27 -9.21
CA ILE A 72 7.35 -6.31 -8.55
C ILE A 72 7.89 -7.69 -8.87
N LYS A 73 8.31 -7.94 -10.11
CA LYS A 73 8.95 -9.20 -10.50
C LYS A 73 10.22 -9.44 -9.68
N GLU A 74 11.09 -8.43 -9.58
CA GLU A 74 12.35 -8.50 -8.82
C GLU A 74 12.06 -8.76 -7.33
N LEU A 75 11.16 -7.97 -6.72
CA LEU A 75 10.72 -8.13 -5.33
C LEU A 75 10.18 -9.54 -5.04
N LEU A 76 9.33 -10.09 -5.92
CA LEU A 76 8.75 -11.43 -5.76
C LEU A 76 9.76 -12.56 -5.93
N SER A 77 10.82 -12.31 -6.70
CA SER A 77 11.88 -13.28 -7.00
C SER A 77 13.06 -13.25 -6.03
N SER A 78 13.10 -12.28 -5.12
CA SER A 78 14.24 -12.13 -4.21
C SER A 78 14.28 -13.25 -3.15
N ASP A 79 15.49 -13.65 -2.76
CA ASP A 79 15.71 -14.70 -1.77
C ASP A 79 15.07 -14.38 -0.41
N ALA A 80 14.99 -13.09 -0.06
CA ALA A 80 14.34 -12.62 1.15
C ALA A 80 12.84 -12.96 1.19
N MET A 81 12.21 -13.12 0.03
CA MET A 81 10.77 -13.33 -0.11
C MET A 81 10.38 -14.79 -0.40
N LYS A 82 11.34 -15.72 -0.48
CA LYS A 82 11.10 -17.10 -0.91
C LYS A 82 10.10 -17.88 -0.05
N ASP A 83 10.13 -17.66 1.27
CA ASP A 83 9.31 -18.39 2.25
C ASP A 83 7.89 -17.78 2.41
N PHE A 84 7.61 -16.68 1.69
CA PHE A 84 6.30 -16.05 1.62
C PHE A 84 5.49 -16.66 0.46
N ASN A 85 4.86 -17.80 0.74
CA ASN A 85 4.10 -18.55 -0.27
C ASN A 85 2.68 -18.02 -0.54
N ARG A 86 2.23 -17.05 0.26
CA ARG A 86 0.96 -16.34 0.08
C ARG A 86 1.25 -14.87 -0.13
N VAL A 87 0.80 -14.34 -1.26
CA VAL A 87 1.09 -12.96 -1.65
C VAL A 87 -0.15 -12.30 -2.23
N ARG A 88 -0.39 -11.04 -1.86
CA ARG A 88 -1.42 -10.19 -2.48
C ARG A 88 -0.79 -8.86 -2.87
N VAL A 89 -0.75 -8.58 -4.16
CA VAL A 89 -0.24 -7.31 -4.69
C VAL A 89 -1.38 -6.57 -5.39
N TYR A 90 -1.56 -5.30 -5.07
CA TYR A 90 -2.53 -4.40 -5.68
C TYR A 90 -1.78 -3.17 -6.18
N LEU A 91 -1.86 -2.89 -7.48
CA LEU A 91 -1.13 -1.79 -8.12
C LEU A 91 -2.12 -0.98 -8.93
N ASP A 92 -2.34 0.28 -8.55
CA ASP A 92 -3.19 1.16 -9.33
C ASP A 92 -2.38 1.74 -10.49
N LYS A 93 -2.37 1.04 -11.63
CA LYS A 93 -1.60 1.41 -12.82
C LYS A 93 -2.45 2.07 -13.91
N ASN A 94 -3.77 2.07 -13.76
CA ASN A 94 -4.69 2.56 -14.79
C ASN A 94 -4.77 4.10 -14.77
N TYR A 95 -3.77 4.75 -15.37
CA TYR A 95 -3.74 6.21 -15.53
C TYR A 95 -4.71 6.74 -16.61
N THR A 96 -5.27 5.86 -17.46
CA THR A 96 -6.27 6.27 -18.46
C THR A 96 -7.60 6.68 -17.83
N SER A 97 -7.93 6.13 -16.66
CA SER A 97 -9.08 6.57 -15.85
C SER A 97 -8.65 7.64 -14.84
N GLN A 98 -8.50 8.88 -15.32
CA GLN A 98 -8.04 9.99 -14.49
C GLN A 98 -8.93 10.24 -13.26
N GLU A 99 -10.22 9.92 -13.34
CA GLU A 99 -11.18 10.05 -12.24
C GLU A 99 -10.97 9.01 -11.12
N GLN A 100 -10.31 7.89 -11.41
CA GLN A 100 -10.13 6.79 -10.44
C GLN A 100 -8.66 6.55 -10.08
N PHE A 101 -7.71 7.07 -10.86
CA PHE A 101 -6.29 6.83 -10.68
C PHE A 101 -5.72 7.51 -9.41
N THR A 102 -5.04 6.72 -8.59
CA THR A 102 -4.42 7.12 -7.31
C THR A 102 -2.91 6.86 -7.25
N ALA A 103 -2.34 6.10 -8.20
CA ALA A 103 -0.94 5.69 -8.17
C ALA A 103 -0.52 5.06 -6.84
N LEU A 104 -1.42 4.30 -6.20
CA LEU A 104 -1.16 3.58 -4.95
C LEU A 104 -0.83 2.11 -5.24
N GLY A 105 0.06 1.56 -4.43
CA GLY A 105 0.43 0.15 -4.45
C GLY A 105 0.40 -0.46 -3.05
N CYS A 106 -0.03 -1.71 -2.95
CA CYS A 106 0.02 -2.47 -1.71
C CYS A 106 0.56 -3.87 -2.01
N CYS A 107 1.64 -4.27 -1.35
CA CYS A 107 2.20 -5.62 -1.45
C CYS A 107 2.15 -6.27 -0.07
N TYR A 108 1.42 -7.37 0.04
CA TYR A 108 1.27 -8.14 1.27
C TYR A 108 1.90 -9.50 1.09
N PHE A 109 2.82 -9.85 1.99
CA PHE A 109 3.56 -11.11 1.97
C PHE A 109 3.32 -11.85 3.27
N LEU A 110 2.89 -13.11 3.15
CA LEU A 110 2.52 -13.93 4.28
C LEU A 110 3.36 -15.19 4.32
N HIS A 111 4.20 -15.29 5.34
CA HIS A 111 5.17 -16.35 5.54
C HIS A 111 4.48 -17.69 5.75
N GLU A 112 5.05 -18.77 5.23
CA GLU A 112 4.45 -20.12 5.24
C GLU A 112 4.09 -20.65 6.64
N SER A 113 4.83 -20.20 7.66
CA SER A 113 4.61 -20.55 9.06
C SER A 113 3.32 -19.97 9.64
N LEU A 114 2.80 -18.86 9.10
CA LEU A 114 1.50 -18.33 9.51
C LEU A 114 0.39 -19.31 9.15
N LYS A 115 -0.49 -19.57 10.12
CA LYS A 115 -1.68 -20.41 9.98
C LYS A 115 -2.93 -19.53 10.14
N ASN A 116 -4.06 -20.02 9.66
CA ASN A 116 -5.38 -19.37 9.81
C ASN A 116 -5.40 -17.90 9.38
N ILE A 117 -4.91 -17.64 8.17
CA ILE A 117 -4.91 -16.29 7.60
C ILE A 117 -6.11 -16.12 6.68
N GLN A 118 -6.83 -15.03 6.90
CA GLN A 118 -7.94 -14.64 6.05
C GLN A 118 -7.82 -13.17 5.61
N GLN A 119 -8.36 -12.88 4.45
CA GLN A 119 -8.56 -11.54 3.93
C GLN A 119 -10.06 -11.32 3.74
N PHE A 120 -10.52 -10.12 4.06
CA PHE A 120 -11.93 -9.77 3.92
C PHE A 120 -12.29 -9.55 2.46
N ASP A 121 -13.41 -10.13 2.05
CA ASP A 121 -14.11 -9.82 0.81
C ASP A 121 -15.18 -8.76 1.13
N PHE A 122 -14.95 -7.53 0.71
CA PHE A 122 -15.83 -6.38 0.96
C PHE A 122 -17.17 -6.50 0.24
N ARG A 123 -17.20 -7.19 -0.92
CA ARG A 123 -18.44 -7.41 -1.67
C ARG A 123 -19.31 -8.48 -1.01
N ALA A 124 -18.70 -9.61 -0.63
CA ALA A 124 -19.40 -10.71 0.04
C ALA A 124 -19.53 -10.52 1.56
N LYS A 125 -18.93 -9.45 2.10
CA LYS A 125 -18.91 -9.08 3.53
C LYS A 125 -18.48 -10.22 4.45
N LYS A 126 -17.43 -10.97 4.06
CA LYS A 126 -16.93 -12.11 4.84
C LYS A 126 -15.43 -12.32 4.65
N PHE A 127 -14.79 -12.92 5.64
CA PHE A 127 -13.40 -13.36 5.56
C PHE A 127 -13.26 -14.59 4.67
N ARG A 128 -12.22 -14.60 3.82
CA ARG A 128 -11.84 -15.72 2.96
C ARG A 128 -10.40 -16.13 3.22
N LYS A 129 -10.13 -17.43 3.16
CA LYS A 129 -8.77 -17.96 3.29
C LYS A 129 -7.87 -17.41 2.18
N VAL A 130 -6.67 -16.99 2.55
CA VAL A 130 -5.65 -16.49 1.61
C VAL A 130 -4.82 -17.67 1.09
N VAL A 131 -4.77 -17.83 -0.23
CA VAL A 131 -4.02 -18.91 -0.89
C VAL A 131 -3.21 -18.37 -2.06
N GLY A 132 -2.04 -18.97 -2.31
CA GLY A 132 -1.19 -18.65 -3.45
C GLY A 132 -0.74 -17.19 -3.55
N LYS A 133 -0.19 -16.84 -4.72
CA LYS A 133 0.32 -15.49 -5.04
C LYS A 133 -0.58 -14.87 -6.10
N GLU A 134 -1.12 -13.69 -5.84
CA GLU A 134 -1.98 -12.96 -6.78
C GLU A 134 -1.50 -11.50 -6.91
N VAL A 135 -1.45 -11.02 -8.15
CA VAL A 135 -1.08 -9.64 -8.50
C VAL A 135 -2.22 -9.03 -9.30
N TYR A 136 -2.75 -7.90 -8.84
CA TYR A 136 -3.86 -7.18 -9.45
C TYR A 136 -3.38 -5.79 -9.90
N SER A 137 -3.50 -5.50 -11.20
CA SER A 137 -3.09 -4.21 -11.79
C SER A 137 -4.20 -3.49 -12.57
N ASP A 138 -5.04 -4.23 -13.29
CA ASP A 138 -5.80 -3.64 -14.40
C ASP A 138 -7.21 -3.19 -13.98
N ALA A 139 -7.78 -3.81 -12.95
CA ALA A 139 -9.18 -3.59 -12.56
C ALA A 139 -9.38 -3.58 -11.03
N LEU A 140 -8.59 -2.79 -10.30
CA LEU A 140 -8.70 -2.71 -8.83
C LEU A 140 -10.09 -2.32 -8.34
N SER A 141 -10.85 -1.52 -9.10
CA SER A 141 -12.24 -1.16 -8.78
C SER A 141 -13.18 -2.36 -8.74
N SER A 142 -12.86 -3.43 -9.47
CA SER A 142 -13.63 -4.68 -9.50
C SER A 142 -13.19 -5.70 -8.44
N THR A 143 -12.00 -5.51 -7.85
CA THR A 143 -11.38 -6.44 -6.90
C THR A 143 -12.08 -6.38 -5.55
N ALA A 144 -12.70 -7.49 -5.14
CA ALA A 144 -13.53 -7.51 -3.93
C ALA A 144 -12.74 -7.53 -2.60
N THR A 145 -11.45 -7.81 -2.64
CA THR A 145 -10.59 -7.95 -1.44
C THR A 145 -9.92 -6.65 -0.99
N LEU A 146 -10.29 -5.54 -1.64
CA LEU A 146 -9.85 -4.20 -1.29
C LEU A 146 -11.00 -3.22 -1.50
N GLU A 147 -10.87 -2.05 -0.90
CA GLU A 147 -11.59 -0.86 -1.33
C GLU A 147 -10.57 0.18 -1.78
N LYS A 148 -10.84 0.83 -2.91
CA LYS A 148 -10.00 1.89 -3.44
C LYS A 148 -10.88 3.01 -3.90
N GLU A 149 -10.58 4.21 -3.44
CA GLU A 149 -11.23 5.42 -3.93
C GLU A 149 -10.23 6.57 -4.07
N LYS A 150 -10.43 7.37 -5.11
CA LYS A 150 -9.79 8.67 -5.27
C LYS A 150 -10.63 9.70 -4.50
N PHE A 151 -9.98 10.65 -3.83
CA PHE A 151 -10.71 11.69 -3.12
C PHE A 151 -11.47 12.59 -4.11
N PRO A 152 -12.70 13.03 -3.75
CA PRO A 152 -13.48 13.96 -4.57
C PRO A 152 -12.72 15.26 -4.89
N GLN A 153 -12.93 15.78 -6.10
CA GLN A 153 -12.23 16.96 -6.61
C GLN A 153 -12.51 18.24 -5.79
N ASP A 154 -13.71 18.34 -5.22
CA ASP A 154 -14.14 19.46 -4.36
C ASP A 154 -13.43 19.47 -3.00
N TYR A 155 -12.72 18.41 -2.62
CA TYR A 155 -11.94 18.38 -1.38
C TYR A 155 -10.66 19.20 -1.51
N PHE A 156 -10.19 19.39 -2.75
CA PHE A 156 -9.07 20.26 -3.04
C PHE A 156 -9.24 20.99 -4.39
N PRO A 157 -10.09 22.04 -4.44
CA PRO A 157 -10.49 22.70 -5.68
C PRO A 157 -9.34 23.42 -6.39
N GLU A 158 -8.28 23.80 -5.66
CA GLU A 158 -7.10 24.46 -6.22
C GLU A 158 -6.26 23.53 -7.11
N CYS A 159 -6.36 22.22 -6.93
CA CYS A 159 -5.57 21.24 -7.68
C CYS A 159 -6.42 20.56 -8.74
N LYS A 160 -6.31 21.04 -9.99
CA LYS A 160 -7.07 20.51 -11.13
C LYS A 160 -6.92 18.99 -11.34
N TRP A 161 -5.76 18.43 -10.96
CA TRP A 161 -5.45 17.02 -11.13
C TRP A 161 -4.67 16.50 -9.92
N SER A 162 -5.32 15.67 -9.12
CA SER A 162 -4.66 14.96 -8.03
C SER A 162 -4.70 13.46 -8.25
N ARG A 163 -3.77 12.74 -7.59
CA ARG A 163 -3.75 11.27 -7.46
C ARG A 163 -4.05 10.87 -6.01
N LYS A 164 -4.68 11.76 -5.23
CA LYS A 164 -4.89 11.56 -3.80
C LYS A 164 -6.09 10.65 -3.59
N GLY A 165 -5.96 9.71 -2.68
CA GLY A 165 -6.95 8.67 -2.44
C GLY A 165 -6.45 7.67 -1.43
N PHE A 166 -7.11 6.52 -1.36
CA PHE A 166 -6.70 5.45 -0.48
C PHE A 166 -6.95 4.06 -1.07
N ILE A 167 -6.22 3.07 -0.55
CA ILE A 167 -6.51 1.64 -0.67
C ILE A 167 -6.66 1.08 0.75
N ARG A 168 -7.77 0.42 1.02
CA ARG A 168 -8.04 -0.31 2.26
C ARG A 168 -8.07 -1.80 1.99
N THR A 169 -7.43 -2.57 2.89
CA THR A 169 -7.60 -4.01 2.98
C THR A 169 -7.87 -4.39 4.43
N ARG A 170 -8.59 -5.50 4.64
CA ARG A 170 -8.90 -6.03 5.97
C ARG A 170 -8.42 -7.47 6.08
N TRP A 171 -7.71 -7.75 7.16
CA TRP A 171 -7.03 -9.01 7.41
C TRP A 171 -7.50 -9.60 8.73
N ALA A 172 -7.49 -10.93 8.82
CA ALA A 172 -7.60 -11.66 10.08
C ALA A 172 -6.42 -12.63 10.19
N LEU A 173 -5.62 -12.44 11.23
CA LEU A 173 -4.52 -13.31 11.62
C LEU A 173 -4.86 -13.94 12.97
N ALA A 174 -5.12 -15.24 12.98
CA ALA A 174 -5.69 -15.91 14.16
C ALA A 174 -6.95 -15.16 14.65
N ASP A 175 -6.98 -14.74 15.91
CA ASP A 175 -8.15 -14.07 16.51
C ASP A 175 -8.09 -12.54 16.42
N CYS A 176 -7.14 -11.97 15.66
CA CYS A 176 -6.99 -10.53 15.49
C CYS A 176 -7.35 -10.09 14.07
N ALA A 177 -8.43 -9.34 13.94
CA ALA A 177 -8.82 -8.66 12.71
C ALA A 177 -8.35 -7.20 12.73
N PHE A 178 -7.78 -6.73 11.62
CA PHE A 178 -7.29 -5.36 11.48
C PHE A 178 -7.36 -4.87 10.04
N ASP A 179 -7.43 -3.55 9.89
CA ASP A 179 -7.40 -2.87 8.60
C ASP A 179 -6.01 -2.30 8.34
N LEU A 180 -5.59 -2.38 7.08
CA LEU A 180 -4.40 -1.69 6.58
C LEU A 180 -4.84 -0.70 5.51
N LEU A 181 -4.47 0.55 5.73
CA LEU A 181 -4.88 1.69 4.93
C LEU A 181 -3.66 2.39 4.33
N ASN A 182 -3.50 2.27 3.02
CA ASN A 182 -2.56 3.11 2.26
C ASN A 182 -3.30 4.37 1.84
N ILE A 183 -3.06 5.49 2.52
CA ILE A 183 -3.72 6.78 2.28
C ILE A 183 -2.72 7.82 1.80
N HIS A 184 -2.99 8.44 0.65
CA HIS A 184 -2.19 9.50 0.07
C HIS A 184 -2.95 10.83 0.17
N LEU A 185 -2.59 11.62 1.18
CA LEU A 185 -3.23 12.89 1.49
C LEU A 185 -2.66 14.06 0.67
N PHE A 186 -3.38 15.18 0.65
CA PHE A 186 -2.92 16.44 0.08
C PHE A 186 -1.74 17.01 0.89
N HIS A 187 -0.71 17.48 0.19
CA HIS A 187 0.47 18.10 0.81
C HIS A 187 0.56 19.57 0.44
N ASP A 188 1.17 20.35 1.32
CA ASP A 188 1.44 21.76 1.09
C ASP A 188 2.47 21.96 -0.03
N ALA A 189 2.22 22.90 -0.94
CA ALA A 189 3.16 23.21 -2.03
C ALA A 189 4.45 23.88 -1.52
N SER A 190 4.38 24.58 -0.38
CA SER A 190 5.54 25.20 0.27
C SER A 190 5.40 25.08 1.78
N ASN A 191 6.37 24.41 2.41
CA ASN A 191 6.41 24.25 3.87
C ASN A 191 6.57 25.59 4.60
N LEU A 192 7.28 26.56 3.99
CA LEU A 192 7.46 27.89 4.55
C LEU A 192 6.13 28.66 4.59
N VAL A 193 5.39 28.65 3.48
CA VAL A 193 4.07 29.30 3.41
C VAL A 193 3.07 28.63 4.34
N ALA A 194 3.10 27.29 4.42
CA ALA A 194 2.24 26.53 5.33
C ALA A 194 2.52 26.86 6.80
N TRP A 195 3.78 27.08 7.16
CA TRP A 195 4.18 27.50 8.49
C TRP A 195 3.74 28.95 8.80
N GLU A 196 3.99 29.88 7.88
CA GLU A 196 3.57 31.29 8.02
C GLU A 196 2.05 31.45 8.14
N LYS A 197 1.29 30.60 7.44
CA LYS A 197 -0.18 30.64 7.40
C LYS A 197 -0.82 29.49 8.16
N SER A 198 -0.22 29.04 9.27
CA SER A 198 -0.72 27.90 10.03
C SER A 198 -2.07 28.21 10.74
N PRO A 199 -3.06 27.28 10.71
CA PRO A 199 -3.05 26.02 9.97
C PRO A 199 -3.19 26.28 8.47
N SER A 200 -2.37 25.58 7.68
CA SER A 200 -2.35 25.78 6.24
C SER A 200 -3.71 25.44 5.60
N VAL A 201 -4.00 26.05 4.44
CA VAL A 201 -5.23 25.76 3.67
C VAL A 201 -5.41 24.26 3.36
N TYR A 202 -4.30 23.53 3.19
CA TYR A 202 -4.30 22.09 2.95
C TYR A 202 -4.69 21.26 4.18
N SER A 203 -4.57 21.81 5.40
CA SER A 203 -4.90 21.10 6.64
C SER A 203 -6.38 20.74 6.70
N SER A 204 -7.26 21.65 6.26
CA SER A 204 -8.70 21.38 6.16
C SER A 204 -8.99 20.29 5.10
N SER A 205 -8.32 20.32 3.95
CA SER A 205 -8.47 19.28 2.92
C SER A 205 -8.01 17.91 3.42
N ARG A 206 -6.89 17.84 4.16
CA ARG A 206 -6.41 16.60 4.79
C ARG A 206 -7.40 16.05 5.82
N GLN A 207 -7.96 16.91 6.67
CA GLN A 207 -8.96 16.51 7.66
C GLN A 207 -10.20 15.93 6.99
N LYS A 208 -10.73 16.59 5.95
CA LYS A 208 -11.88 16.08 5.17
C LYS A 208 -11.58 14.73 4.52
N ALA A 209 -10.42 14.60 3.88
CA ALA A 209 -9.99 13.37 3.24
C ALA A 209 -9.83 12.22 4.24
N LEU A 210 -9.24 12.49 5.41
CA LEU A 210 -9.10 11.49 6.46
C LEU A 210 -10.46 11.06 7.03
N ALA A 211 -11.34 12.02 7.36
CA ALA A 211 -12.69 11.72 7.84
C ALA A 211 -13.47 10.86 6.84
N TYR A 212 -13.45 11.24 5.56
CA TYR A 212 -14.07 10.48 4.47
C TYR A 212 -13.57 9.04 4.35
N THR A 213 -12.29 8.80 4.62
CA THR A 213 -11.73 7.44 4.63
C THR A 213 -12.14 6.65 5.87
N LEU A 214 -12.26 7.30 7.03
CA LEU A 214 -12.63 6.64 8.29
C LEU A 214 -14.13 6.33 8.40
N ASP A 215 -14.99 7.08 7.71
CA ASP A 215 -16.44 6.86 7.68
C ASP A 215 -16.87 5.61 6.89
N ARG A 216 -15.92 4.87 6.29
CA ARG A 216 -16.15 3.68 5.46
C ARG A 216 -15.84 2.38 6.17
#